data_AF-A0A2Z5URP5-F1
#
_entry.id   AF-A0A2Z5URP5-F1
#
_cell.length_a   1.000
_cell.length_b   1.000
_cell.length_c   1.000
_cell.angle_alpha   90.00
_cell.angle_beta   90.00
_cell.angle_gamma   90.00
#
_symmetry.space_group_name_H-M   'P 1'
#
loop_
_entity.id
_entity.type
_entity.pdbx_description
1 polymer ?
#
loop_
_entity_poly.entity_id
_entity_poly.type
_entity_poly.pdbx_seq_one_letter_code
_entity_poly.pdbx_strand_id
1 'polypeptide(L)'
;MNFIEKDKKLRFVRGLLAFYPLVTDPKTLIELDGWLKSVIKRAIRERNRLIAGQGLDPSKLYAVTENELLDGSWYKADVPNESILPSFVRGWRAARKFYKRYGLSEIQSPSYYTAISRYT
;
A
#
# COMPACT_ATOMS: atom_id res chain seq x y z
N MET A 1 -7.27 7.27 7.87
CA MET A 1 -6.34 8.17 7.14
C MET A 1 -6.15 9.52 7.86
N ASN A 2 -5.87 9.53 9.16
CA ASN A 2 -5.92 10.75 9.99
C ASN A 2 -4.72 11.73 9.79
N PHE A 3 -3.66 11.37 9.07
CA PHE A 3 -2.45 12.21 8.95
C PHE A 3 -2.57 13.34 7.93
N ILE A 4 -3.18 13.04 6.76
CA ILE A 4 -3.37 14.05 5.71
C ILE A 4 -4.35 15.13 6.20
N GLU A 5 -5.40 14.69 6.89
CA GLU A 5 -6.55 15.51 7.29
C GLU A 5 -6.44 16.13 8.70
N LYS A 6 -5.78 15.48 9.68
CA LYS A 6 -5.79 15.93 11.10
C LYS A 6 -4.43 16.39 11.63
N ASP A 7 -3.50 16.72 10.74
CA ASP A 7 -2.20 17.31 11.05
C ASP A 7 -1.34 16.59 12.12
N LYS A 8 -1.64 15.32 12.40
CA LYS A 8 -0.85 14.48 13.32
C LYS A 8 0.55 14.24 12.74
N LYS A 9 1.57 13.95 13.55
CA LYS A 9 2.91 13.57 13.07
C LYS A 9 2.89 12.14 12.52
N LEU A 10 3.48 11.89 11.35
CA LEU A 10 3.63 10.54 10.82
C LEU A 10 4.66 9.84 11.73
N ARG A 11 4.39 8.61 12.18
CA ARG A 11 5.47 7.78 12.74
C ARG A 11 6.51 7.63 11.64
N PHE A 12 7.78 7.91 11.97
CA PHE A 12 8.91 8.01 11.05
C PHE A 12 8.82 7.02 9.88
N VAL A 13 8.89 7.54 8.66
CA VAL A 13 8.98 6.71 7.45
C VAL A 13 10.40 6.13 7.40
N ARG A 14 10.53 4.85 7.77
CA ARG A 14 11.78 4.09 7.66
C ARG A 14 11.81 3.33 6.32
N GLY A 15 12.99 2.90 5.89
CA GLY A 15 13.10 2.04 4.69
C GLY A 15 13.08 2.83 3.37
N LEU A 16 12.68 2.16 2.29
CA LEU A 16 12.50 2.77 0.96
C LEU A 16 11.55 3.99 0.97
N LEU A 17 10.57 4.00 1.87
CA LEU A 17 9.61 5.10 1.99
C LEU A 17 10.26 6.42 2.44
N ALA A 18 11.45 6.38 3.06
CA ALA A 18 12.22 7.57 3.42
C ALA A 18 12.70 8.35 2.18
N PHE A 19 12.82 7.69 1.01
CA PHE A 19 13.21 8.32 -0.24
C PHE A 19 12.03 8.83 -1.07
N TYR A 20 10.79 8.48 -0.73
CA TYR A 20 9.61 8.96 -1.44
C TYR A 20 9.55 10.50 -1.59
N PRO A 21 9.91 11.33 -0.58
CA PRO A 21 9.89 12.77 -0.75
C PRO A 21 10.79 13.32 -1.87
N LEU A 22 11.84 12.57 -2.23
CA LEU A 22 12.80 12.96 -3.27
C LEU A 22 12.28 12.69 -4.68
N VAL A 23 11.21 11.89 -4.82
CA VAL A 23 10.55 11.65 -6.10
C VAL A 23 9.82 12.92 -6.53
N THR A 24 10.29 13.55 -7.59
CA THR A 24 9.76 14.81 -8.13
C THR A 24 8.55 14.60 -9.04
N ASP A 25 8.58 13.58 -9.89
CA ASP A 25 7.49 13.18 -10.78
C ASP A 25 6.74 11.95 -10.21
N PRO A 26 5.44 12.06 -9.85
CA PRO A 26 4.69 10.94 -9.30
C PRO A 26 4.20 9.93 -10.36
N LYS A 27 4.46 10.12 -11.66
CA LYS A 27 3.96 9.23 -12.73
C LYS A 27 4.22 7.75 -12.46
N THR A 28 5.45 7.38 -12.12
CA THR A 28 5.79 5.98 -11.80
C THR A 28 5.01 5.45 -10.60
N LEU A 29 4.72 6.29 -9.59
CA LEU A 29 3.93 5.87 -8.44
C LEU A 29 2.45 5.67 -8.80
N ILE A 30 1.93 6.47 -9.73
CA ILE A 30 0.57 6.30 -10.28
C ILE A 30 0.48 4.99 -11.08
N GLU A 31 1.49 4.69 -11.89
CA GLU A 31 1.58 3.43 -12.63
C GLU A 31 1.67 2.23 -11.68
N LEU A 32 2.44 2.34 -10.58
CA LEU A 32 2.52 1.32 -9.54
C LEU A 32 1.18 1.11 -8.82
N ASP A 33 0.42 2.18 -8.54
CA ASP A 33 -0.95 2.06 -8.02
C ASP A 33 -1.85 1.29 -8.99
N GLY A 34 -1.75 1.57 -10.30
CA GLY A 34 -2.46 0.86 -11.35
C GLY A 34 -2.06 -0.62 -11.46
N TRP A 35 -0.76 -0.90 -11.39
CA TRP A 35 -0.21 -2.25 -11.38
C TRP A 35 -0.71 -3.05 -10.18
N LEU A 36 -0.63 -2.49 -8.98
CA LEU A 36 -1.07 -3.15 -7.74
C LEU A 36 -2.56 -3.52 -7.83
N LYS A 37 -3.40 -2.57 -8.26
CA LYS A 37 -4.82 -2.80 -8.49
C LYS A 37 -5.06 -3.95 -9.48
N SER A 38 -4.32 -3.98 -10.58
CA SER A 38 -4.41 -5.05 -11.59
C SER A 38 -3.97 -6.42 -11.05
N VAL A 39 -2.91 -6.47 -10.23
CA VAL A 39 -2.46 -7.71 -9.58
C VAL A 39 -3.52 -8.25 -8.63
N ILE A 40 -4.10 -7.40 -7.77
CA ILE A 40 -5.14 -7.82 -6.82
C ILE A 40 -6.39 -8.34 -7.55
N LYS A 41 -6.86 -7.67 -8.60
CA LYS A 41 -8.00 -8.15 -9.41
C LYS A 41 -7.75 -9.52 -10.02
N ARG A 42 -6.54 -9.75 -10.55
CA ARG A 42 -6.14 -11.06 -11.10
C ARG A 42 -6.07 -12.13 -10.01
N ALA A 43 -5.52 -11.81 -8.85
CA ALA A 43 -5.45 -12.74 -7.72
C ALA A 43 -6.85 -13.17 -7.24
N ILE A 44 -7.80 -12.24 -7.15
CA ILE A 44 -9.21 -12.54 -6.79
C ILE A 44 -9.84 -13.45 -7.86
N ARG A 45 -9.62 -13.16 -9.14
CA ARG A 45 -10.13 -13.99 -10.24
C ARG A 45 -9.56 -15.41 -10.20
N GLU A 46 -8.25 -15.55 -10.00
CA GLU A 46 -7.63 -16.87 -9.90
C GLU A 46 -8.10 -17.63 -8.66
N ARG A 47 -8.27 -16.96 -7.52
CA ARG A 47 -8.88 -17.56 -6.33
C ARG A 47 -10.26 -18.12 -6.63
N ASN A 48 -11.12 -17.32 -7.29
CA ASN A 48 -12.46 -17.74 -7.67
C ASN A 48 -12.44 -18.93 -8.65
N ARG A 49 -11.51 -18.94 -9.62
CA ARG A 49 -11.32 -20.07 -10.54
C ARG A 49 -10.95 -21.36 -9.79
N LEU A 50 -10.05 -21.28 -8.81
CA LEU A 50 -9.64 -22.43 -8.00
C LEU A 50 -10.78 -22.95 -7.13
N ILE A 51 -11.57 -22.06 -6.51
CA ILE A 51 -12.75 -22.42 -5.71
C ILE A 51 -13.81 -23.12 -6.58
N ALA A 52 -14.10 -22.57 -7.76
CA ALA A 52 -15.06 -23.18 -8.70
C ALA A 52 -14.59 -24.57 -9.16
N GLY A 53 -13.29 -24.76 -9.40
CA GLY A 53 -12.72 -26.06 -9.76
C GLY A 53 -12.83 -27.13 -8.68
N GLN A 54 -13.09 -26.76 -7.43
CA GLN A 54 -13.32 -27.69 -6.31
C GLN A 54 -14.80 -28.08 -6.15
N GLY A 55 -15.68 -27.65 -7.07
CA GLY A 55 -17.12 -27.89 -6.97
C GLY A 55 -17.80 -27.13 -5.84
N LEU A 56 -17.15 -26.09 -5.30
CA LEU A 56 -17.71 -25.26 -4.25
C LEU A 56 -18.80 -24.32 -4.81
N ASP A 57 -19.80 -24.07 -3.98
CA ASP A 57 -20.96 -23.22 -4.30
C ASP A 57 -20.53 -21.83 -4.85
N PRO A 58 -21.08 -21.41 -6.00
CA PRO A 58 -20.94 -20.06 -6.55
C PRO A 58 -21.19 -18.92 -5.55
N SER A 59 -22.02 -19.13 -4.52
CA SER A 59 -22.24 -18.16 -3.43
C SER A 59 -20.98 -17.86 -2.60
N LYS A 60 -19.99 -18.77 -2.62
CA LYS A 60 -18.67 -18.61 -1.97
C LYS A 60 -17.66 -17.88 -2.86
N LEU A 61 -18.02 -17.59 -4.12
CA LEU A 61 -17.17 -16.79 -5.01
C LEU A 61 -17.10 -15.37 -4.48
N TYR A 62 -15.88 -14.85 -4.51
CA TYR A 62 -15.59 -13.56 -3.94
C TYR A 62 -15.73 -12.48 -5.00
N ALA A 63 -16.88 -11.81 -5.00
CA ALA A 63 -17.13 -10.66 -5.84
C ALA A 63 -16.81 -9.40 -5.04
N VAL A 64 -15.68 -8.75 -5.38
CA VAL A 64 -15.35 -7.42 -4.86
C VAL A 64 -15.20 -6.48 -6.04
N THR A 65 -15.97 -5.40 -5.99
CA THR A 65 -15.91 -4.32 -6.97
C THR A 65 -14.66 -3.47 -6.77
N GLU A 66 -14.32 -2.70 -7.81
CA GLU A 66 -13.18 -1.80 -7.72
C GLU A 66 -13.35 -0.72 -6.65
N ASN A 67 -14.57 -0.21 -6.48
CA ASN A 67 -14.87 0.79 -5.45
C ASN A 67 -14.73 0.21 -4.06
N GLU A 68 -15.24 -1.00 -3.83
CA GLU A 68 -15.10 -1.67 -2.55
C GLU A 68 -13.63 -1.88 -2.17
N LEU A 69 -12.74 -2.22 -3.12
CA LEU A 69 -11.30 -2.30 -2.85
C LEU A 69 -10.70 -0.94 -2.42
N LEU A 70 -11.20 0.16 -2.97
CA LEU A 70 -10.69 1.51 -2.72
C LEU A 70 -11.19 2.11 -1.41
N ASP A 71 -12.42 1.81 -1.01
CA ASP A 71 -13.03 2.30 0.24
C ASP A 71 -12.93 1.30 1.41
N GLY A 72 -12.64 0.03 1.12
CA GLY A 72 -12.47 -1.04 2.10
C GLY A 72 -13.77 -1.71 2.57
N SER A 73 -14.92 -1.37 1.98
CA SER A 73 -16.26 -1.88 2.36
C SER A 73 -16.47 -3.37 2.08
N TRP A 74 -15.58 -4.01 1.31
CA TRP A 74 -15.58 -5.46 1.13
C TRP A 74 -15.32 -6.24 2.43
N TYR A 75 -14.66 -5.62 3.40
CA TYR A 75 -14.24 -6.27 4.63
C TYR A 75 -15.35 -6.15 5.68
N LYS A 76 -16.01 -7.28 5.97
CA LYS A 76 -17.20 -7.37 6.84
C LYS A 76 -16.97 -8.18 8.12
N ALA A 77 -15.75 -8.20 8.63
CA ALA A 77 -15.41 -8.95 9.85
C ALA A 77 -15.29 -8.02 11.06
N ASP A 78 -15.59 -8.55 12.25
CA ASP A 78 -15.57 -7.80 13.52
C ASP A 78 -14.16 -7.43 13.99
N VAL A 79 -13.13 -8.03 13.39
CA VAL A 79 -11.73 -7.74 13.70
C VAL A 79 -11.29 -6.48 12.93
N PRO A 80 -10.86 -5.40 13.60
CA PRO A 80 -10.38 -4.20 12.91
C PRO A 80 -9.21 -4.51 11.97
N ASN A 81 -9.31 -4.08 10.71
CA ASN A 81 -8.26 -4.25 9.72
C ASN A 81 -8.20 -3.04 8.77
N GLU A 82 -7.01 -2.76 8.22
CA GLU A 82 -6.86 -1.80 7.13
C GLU A 82 -7.24 -2.49 5.81
N SER A 83 -8.51 -2.37 5.41
CA SER A 83 -9.07 -3.02 4.22
C SER A 83 -8.96 -2.19 2.94
N ILE A 84 -8.58 -0.92 3.05
CA ILE A 84 -8.38 -0.01 1.93
C ILE A 84 -7.11 -0.43 1.17
N LEU A 85 -7.22 -0.53 -0.17
CA LEU A 85 -6.07 -0.83 -1.01
C LEU A 85 -4.90 0.15 -0.73
N PRO A 86 -3.68 -0.34 -0.48
CA PRO A 86 -2.51 0.53 -0.32
C PRO A 86 -2.29 1.42 -1.56
N SER A 87 -1.72 2.60 -1.35
CA SER A 87 -1.36 3.49 -2.47
C SER A 87 0.02 4.10 -2.28
N PHE A 88 0.86 3.91 -3.30
CA PHE A 88 2.16 4.50 -3.49
C PHE A 88 2.05 6.03 -3.53
N VAL A 89 1.07 6.57 -4.25
CA VAL A 89 0.84 8.02 -4.33
C VAL A 89 0.42 8.60 -2.99
N ARG A 90 -0.44 7.90 -2.22
CA ARG A 90 -0.81 8.35 -0.86
C ARG A 90 0.39 8.36 0.07
N GLY A 91 1.22 7.31 0.04
CA GLY A 91 2.48 7.25 0.76
C GLY A 91 3.41 8.41 0.40
N TRP A 92 3.56 8.69 -0.90
CA TRP A 92 4.39 9.78 -1.41
C TRP A 92 3.88 11.16 -0.98
N ARG A 93 2.57 11.42 -1.07
CA ARG A 93 1.98 12.67 -0.59
C ARG A 93 2.24 12.87 0.90
N ALA A 94 2.08 11.82 1.71
CA ALA A 94 2.34 11.88 3.14
C ALA A 94 3.82 12.17 3.42
N ALA A 95 4.73 11.46 2.76
CA ALA A 95 6.17 11.65 2.91
C ALA A 95 6.61 13.06 2.45
N ARG A 96 6.08 13.55 1.33
CA ARG A 96 6.39 14.89 0.80
C ARG A 96 5.84 16.01 1.69
N LYS A 97 4.63 15.84 2.27
CA LYS A 97 4.08 16.77 3.28
C LYS A 97 4.99 16.82 4.51
N PHE A 98 5.42 15.66 4.99
CA PHE A 98 6.35 15.56 6.13
C PHE A 98 7.68 16.27 5.82
N TYR A 99 8.31 15.96 4.69
CA TYR A 99 9.57 16.56 4.26
C TYR A 99 9.49 18.09 4.16
N LYS A 100 8.43 18.63 3.54
CA LYS A 100 8.24 20.08 3.43
C LYS A 100 8.11 20.79 4.77
N ARG A 101 7.65 20.09 5.82
CA ARG A 101 7.44 20.67 7.16
C ARG A 101 8.64 20.50 8.09
N TYR A 102 9.32 19.35 8.02
CA TYR A 102 10.34 18.98 9.00
C TYR A 102 11.75 18.80 8.40
N GLY A 103 11.89 18.87 7.07
CA GLY A 103 13.16 18.63 6.38
C GLY A 103 13.60 17.15 6.40
N LEU A 104 14.89 16.90 6.12
CA LEU A 104 15.50 15.56 6.15
C LEU A 104 16.02 15.14 7.54
N SER A 105 15.99 16.03 8.53
CA SER A 105 16.63 15.83 9.84
C SER A 105 16.14 14.59 10.58
N GLU A 106 14.90 14.17 10.31
CA GLU A 106 14.24 13.01 10.92
C GLU A 106 14.21 11.77 10.01
N ILE A 107 14.75 11.86 8.80
CA ILE A 107 14.75 10.77 7.82
C ILE A 107 16.06 9.99 7.96
N GLN A 108 16.01 8.86 8.64
CA GLN A 108 17.16 7.95 8.68
C GLN A 108 17.26 7.19 7.37
N SER A 109 18.47 7.18 6.79
CA SER A 109 18.78 6.26 5.70
C SER A 109 18.49 4.83 6.16
N PRO A 110 17.81 4.01 5.37
CA PRO A 110 17.66 2.61 5.71
C PRO A 110 19.03 1.98 5.95
N SER A 111 19.21 1.43 7.15
CA SER A 111 20.27 0.47 7.45
C SER A 111 19.95 -0.82 6.69
N TYR A 112 20.21 -0.82 5.38
CA TYR A 112 20.32 -2.06 4.65
C TYR A 112 21.57 -2.76 5.18
N TYR A 113 21.38 -3.67 6.12
CA TYR A 113 22.33 -4.77 6.25
C TYR A 113 22.23 -5.54 4.95
N THR A 114 23.07 -5.18 3.98
CA THR A 114 23.42 -6.09 2.90
C THR A 114 23.89 -7.34 3.62
N ALA A 115 23.19 -8.48 3.46
CA ALA A 115 23.65 -9.76 3.99
C ALA A 115 25.08 -10.11 3.50
N ILE A 116 25.58 -9.37 2.50
CA ILE A 116 26.92 -9.43 1.92
C ILE A 116 27.98 -8.70 2.80
N SER A 117 27.62 -7.71 3.62
CA SER A 117 28.59 -6.97 4.45
C SER A 117 29.10 -7.76 5.66
N ARG A 118 28.59 -8.97 5.90
CA ARG A 118 29.07 -9.86 6.98
C ARG A 118 30.27 -10.73 6.58
N TYR A 119 30.75 -10.63 5.34
CA TYR A 119 31.83 -11.46 4.79
C TYR A 119 33.00 -10.66 4.20
N THR A 120 33.14 -9.39 4.57
CA THR A 120 34.31 -8.54 4.29
C THR A 120 34.73 -7.88 5.58
#